data_AF-A0A6C9EEH9-F1
#
_entry.id   AF-A0A6C9EEH9-F1
#
_cell.length_a   1.000
_cell.length_b   1.000
_cell.length_c   1.000
_cell.angle_alpha   90.00
_cell.angle_beta   90.00
_cell.angle_gamma   90.00
#
_symmetry.space_group_name_H-M   'P 1'
#
loop_
_entity.id
_entity.type
_entity.pdbx_description
1 polymer ?
#
loop_
_entity_poly.entity_id
_entity_poly.type
_entity_poly.pdbx_seq_one_letter_code
_entity_poly.pdbx_strand_id
1 'polypeptide(L)' 'MGHDLSQDAEIWDDAYKLDRAHVFHSWHAQRNLDPTEVVTGHGVWLKYGDGREMLDFTSQQVNVNIGYQHPKV' A
#
# COMPACT_ATOMS: atom_id res chain seq x y z
N MET A 1 -1.96 4.47 -19.29
CA MET A 1 -2.00 3.13 -19.94
C MET A 1 -2.07 2.12 -18.81
N GLY A 2 -3.14 1.34 -18.74
CA GLY A 2 -3.36 0.37 -17.66
C GLY A 2 -2.62 -0.92 -17.97
N HIS A 3 -1.74 -1.33 -17.07
CA HIS A 3 -1.21 -2.69 -17.04
C HIS A 3 -2.39 -3.63 -16.75
N ASP A 4 -2.59 -4.64 -17.60
CA ASP A 4 -3.61 -5.66 -17.38
C ASP A 4 -3.13 -6.62 -16.28
N LEU A 5 -3.56 -6.36 -15.05
CA LEU A 5 -3.21 -7.14 -13.86
C LEU A 5 -4.00 -8.46 -13.75
N SER A 6 -4.90 -8.75 -14.70
CA SER A 6 -5.72 -9.99 -14.65
C SER A 6 -4.89 -11.26 -14.76
N GLN A 7 -3.71 -11.20 -15.40
CA GLN A 7 -2.80 -12.33 -15.55
C GLN A 7 -1.91 -12.57 -14.32
N ASP A 8 -1.78 -11.58 -13.45
CA ASP A 8 -0.96 -11.70 -12.24
C ASP A 8 -1.79 -11.98 -10.99
N ALA A 9 -3.11 -12.17 -11.13
CA ALA A 9 -4.04 -12.35 -10.01
C ALA A 9 -3.59 -13.46 -9.05
N GLU A 10 -3.07 -14.59 -9.55
CA GLU A 10 -2.55 -15.66 -8.68
C GLU A 10 -1.23 -15.32 -7.97
N ILE A 11 -0.38 -14.44 -8.53
CA ILE A 11 0.89 -14.01 -7.92
C ILE A 11 0.62 -12.94 -6.85
N TRP A 12 -0.39 -12.09 -7.06
CA TRP A 12 -0.75 -10.99 -6.16
C TRP A 12 -1.89 -11.30 -5.18
N ASP A 13 -2.62 -12.42 -5.34
CA ASP A 13 -3.72 -12.83 -4.44
C ASP A 13 -3.25 -13.09 -3.00
N ASP A 14 -1.94 -13.14 -2.76
CA ASP A 14 -1.36 -13.47 -1.46
C ASP A 14 -0.23 -12.52 -1.02
N ALA A 15 -0.34 -11.23 -1.39
CA ALA A 15 0.61 -10.19 -1.01
C ALA A 15 0.96 -10.23 0.49
N TYR A 16 -0.02 -10.50 1.36
CA TYR A 16 0.18 -10.66 2.81
C TYR A 16 1.16 -11.78 3.17
N LYS A 17 0.98 -13.01 2.63
CA LYS A 17 1.86 -14.14 2.98
C LYS A 17 3.25 -13.97 2.40
N LEU A 18 3.36 -13.42 1.18
CA LEU A 18 4.65 -13.13 0.55
C LEU A 18 5.42 -12.06 1.34
N ASP A 19 4.73 -11.00 1.77
CA ASP A 19 5.33 -9.96 2.62
C ASP A 19 5.86 -10.56 3.94
N ARG A 20 5.03 -11.30 4.66
CA ARG A 20 5.41 -11.98 5.91
C ARG A 20 6.58 -12.95 5.75
N ALA A 21 6.70 -13.61 4.60
CA ALA A 21 7.74 -14.59 4.35
C ALA A 21 9.07 -13.98 3.89
N HIS A 22 9.04 -12.82 3.24
CA HIS A 22 10.18 -12.34 2.46
C HIS A 22 10.57 -10.88 2.68
N VAL A 23 9.72 -10.05 3.31
CA VAL A 23 9.99 -8.62 3.51
C VAL A 23 10.37 -8.37 4.96
N PHE A 24 11.57 -7.80 5.16
CA PHE A 24 12.00 -7.31 6.47
C PHE A 24 11.57 -5.85 6.64
N HIS A 25 10.59 -5.60 7.51
CA HIS A 25 10.03 -4.25 7.69
C HIS A 25 10.88 -3.39 8.62
N SER A 26 11.14 -2.15 8.19
CA SER A 26 11.86 -1.19 9.02
C SER A 26 11.10 -0.88 10.32
N TRP A 27 11.85 -0.69 11.42
CA TRP A 27 11.32 -0.23 12.71
C TRP A 27 10.21 -1.08 13.34
N HIS A 28 10.10 -2.35 12.97
CA HIS A 28 9.12 -3.28 13.54
C HIS A 28 9.78 -4.61 13.96
N ALA A 29 9.30 -5.22 15.05
CA ALA A 29 9.76 -6.53 15.47
C ALA A 29 9.13 -7.63 14.60
N GLN A 30 9.92 -8.35 13.80
CA GLN A 30 9.39 -9.20 12.72
C GLN A 30 8.43 -10.31 13.16
N ARG A 31 8.60 -10.87 14.37
CA ARG A 31 7.78 -11.99 14.85
C ARG A 31 6.28 -11.67 14.81
N ASN A 32 5.89 -10.48 15.25
CA ASN A 32 4.49 -10.09 15.47
C ASN A 32 3.98 -9.08 14.42
N LEU A 33 4.73 -8.86 13.34
CA LEU A 33 4.31 -7.95 12.28
C LEU A 33 3.00 -8.45 11.63
N ASP A 34 2.02 -7.56 11.54
CA ASP A 34 0.78 -7.79 10.79
C ASP A 34 0.66 -6.69 9.72
N PRO A 35 1.25 -6.89 8.52
CA PRO A 35 1.37 -5.85 7.51
C PRO A 35 -0.02 -5.52 6.95
N THR A 36 -0.31 -4.23 6.81
CA THR A 36 -1.54 -3.77 6.16
C THR A 36 -1.23 -3.38 4.72
N GLU A 37 -1.98 -3.93 3.77
CA GLU A 37 -1.85 -3.59 2.36
C GLU A 37 -2.51 -2.24 2.03
N VAL A 38 -1.76 -1.32 1.43
CA VAL A 38 -2.27 -0.08 0.83
C VAL A 38 -2.44 -0.33 -0.67
N VAL A 39 -3.68 -0.28 -1.17
CA VAL A 39 -3.98 -0.60 -2.57
C VAL A 39 -3.94 0.62 -3.48
N THR A 40 -4.31 1.80 -2.97
CA THR A 40 -4.25 3.06 -3.74
C THR A 40 -4.36 4.28 -2.81
N GLY A 41 -4.20 5.46 -3.37
CA GLY A 41 -4.48 6.72 -2.70
C GLY A 41 -4.82 7.82 -3.70
N HIS A 42 -5.62 8.80 -3.28
CA HIS A 42 -5.96 9.96 -4.08
C HIS A 42 -6.11 11.23 -3.21
N GLY A 43 -5.41 12.30 -3.58
CA GLY A 43 -5.35 13.52 -2.78
C GLY A 43 -4.71 13.25 -1.42
N VAL A 44 -5.51 13.28 -0.35
CA VAL A 44 -5.07 13.04 1.04
C VAL A 44 -5.60 11.71 1.62
N TRP A 45 -6.23 10.88 0.79
CA TRP A 45 -6.85 9.64 1.24
C TRP A 45 -6.06 8.43 0.77
N LEU A 46 -5.92 7.44 1.66
CA LEU A 46 -5.41 6.10 1.39
C LEU A 46 -6.54 5.09 1.45
N LYS A 47 -6.52 4.12 0.54
CA LYS A 47 -7.40 2.96 0.55
C LYS A 47 -6.58 1.70 0.82
N TYR A 48 -7.07 0.88 1.75
CA TYR A 48 -6.43 -0.38 2.15
C TYR A 48 -7.11 -1.59 1.49
N GLY A 49 -6.40 -2.72 1.46
CA GLY A 49 -6.89 -3.97 0.89
C GLY A 49 -8.15 -4.53 1.57
N ASP A 50 -8.35 -4.21 2.85
CA ASP A 50 -9.54 -4.56 3.63
C ASP A 50 -10.75 -3.64 3.39
N GLY A 51 -10.63 -2.67 2.48
CA GLY A 51 -11.69 -1.73 2.11
C GLY A 51 -11.78 -0.48 2.98
N ARG A 52 -10.96 -0.34 4.03
CA ARG A 52 -10.90 0.90 4.80
C ARG A 52 -10.32 2.05 3.97
N GLU A 53 -10.82 3.25 4.23
CA GLU A 53 -10.23 4.50 3.76
C GLU A 53 -9.78 5.33 4.95
N MET A 54 -8.58 5.91 4.88
CA MET A 54 -8.04 6.74 5.94
C MET A 54 -7.51 8.07 5.38
N LEU A 55 -7.74 9.14 6.14
CA LEU A 55 -7.16 10.44 5.89
C LEU A 55 -5.70 10.42 6.35
N ASP A 56 -4.77 10.68 5.44
CA ASP A 56 -3.35 10.70 5.70
C ASP A 56 -2.89 12.08 6.18
N PHE A 57 -2.79 12.23 7.50
CA PHE A 57 -2.25 13.43 8.14
C PHE A 57 -0.72 13.50 8.17
N THR A 58 -0.03 12.45 7.75
CA THR A 58 1.44 12.36 7.83
C THR A 58 2.10 12.55 6.46
N SER A 59 1.33 12.61 5.37
CA SER A 59 1.83 12.62 4.00
C SER A 59 2.82 11.46 3.79
N GLN A 60 2.38 10.25 4.15
CA GLN A 60 3.18 9.07 4.49
C GLN A 60 4.20 9.34 5.61
N GLN A 61 5.46 9.51 5.23
CA GLN A 61 6.54 9.91 6.12
C GLN A 61 7.08 11.25 5.62
N VAL A 62 6.19 12.25 5.59
CA VAL A 62 6.49 13.64 5.22
C VAL A 62 7.08 13.74 3.80
N ASN A 63 6.47 13.07 2.82
CA ASN A 63 6.97 13.07 1.43
C ASN A 63 5.90 13.28 0.35
N VAL A 64 4.61 13.08 0.65
CA VAL A 64 3.52 13.23 -0.34
C VAL A 64 2.97 14.66 -0.33
N ASN A 65 3.81 15.63 -0.69
CA ASN A 65 3.50 17.06 -0.54
C ASN A 65 2.36 17.57 -1.44
N ILE A 66 2.19 17.01 -2.64
CA ILE A 66 1.16 17.43 -3.61
C ILE A 66 -0.05 16.47 -3.68
N GLY A 67 -0.12 15.53 -2.73
CA GLY A 67 -1.15 14.51 -2.67
C GLY A 67 -0.88 13.31 -3.58
N TYR A 68 -1.56 12.21 -3.27
CA TYR A 68 -1.52 10.98 -4.05
C TYR A 68 -2.18 11.18 -5.41
N GLN A 69 -1.57 10.61 -6.46
CA GLN A 69 -2.08 10.62 -7.84
C GLN A 69 -2.48 12.02 -8.36
N HIS A 70 -1.71 13.05 -8.02
CA HIS A 70 -1.95 14.39 -8.52
C HIS A 70 -1.93 14.41 -10.06
N PRO A 71 -2.95 14.93 -10.76
CA PRO A 71 -3.19 14.69 -12.20
C PRO A 71 -2.12 15.22 -13.17
N LYS A 72 -1.11 15.91 -12.67
CA LYS A 72 0.02 16.43 -13.44
C LYS A 72 1.29 15.58 -13.33
N VAL A 73 1.29 14.52 -12.50
CA VAL A 73 2.38 13.56 -12.28
C VAL A 73 1.84 12.14 -12.32
#